data_AF-Q757E7-F1
#
_entry.id   AF-Q757E7-F1
#
_cell.length_a   1.000
_cell.length_b   1.000
_cell.length_c   1.000
_cell.angle_alpha   90.00
_cell.angle_beta   90.00
_cell.angle_gamma   90.00
#
_symmetry.space_group_name_H-M   'P 1'
#
loop_
_entity.id
_entity.type
_entity.pdbx_description
1 polymer ?
#
loop_
_entity_poly.entity_id
_entity_poly.type
_entity_poly.pdbx_seq_one_letter_code
_entity_poly.pdbx_strand_id
1 'polypeptide(L)'
;MVLVLPTIICKDAIKLFSAQAARKACKKKALELSNRPAVDEQSLKLPKGCLQKDMVKLRNIFELMGGPQAGLRVVKAEELRKCLYIDRTIPINIDTMPAPVTVTDLKIAGEKLLSGEIVAWRERIRKSVQSPYLVLPPFLSDNTKHPKLLEFFLKKAQLKEIARVRTPALHIKAQMMRQYDRYVFCSMIGYFYLTNDRETMQRFLDESITKRLFRYILAEPQLSRY
;
A
#
# COMPACT_ATOMS: atom_id res chain seq x y z
N MET A 1 16.58 -43.84 18.11
CA MET A 1 16.92 -42.45 18.47
C MET A 1 16.86 -41.59 17.22
N VAL A 2 15.78 -40.81 17.05
CA VAL A 2 15.65 -39.87 15.93
C VAL A 2 16.01 -38.48 16.45
N LEU A 3 17.18 -37.98 16.01
CA LEU A 3 17.61 -36.61 16.25
C LEU A 3 16.77 -35.68 15.36
N VAL A 4 15.77 -35.02 15.96
CA VAL A 4 15.03 -33.94 15.30
C VAL A 4 15.88 -32.67 15.39
N LEU A 5 16.39 -32.20 14.25
CA LEU A 5 17.22 -31.00 14.15
C LEU A 5 16.49 -29.72 14.64
N PRO A 6 17.20 -28.73 15.25
CA PRO A 6 16.61 -27.50 15.80
C PRO A 6 16.25 -26.43 14.75
N THR A 7 16.20 -26.77 13.47
CA THR A 7 16.14 -25.78 12.36
C THR A 7 14.77 -25.16 12.11
N ILE A 8 13.71 -25.67 12.75
CA ILE A 8 12.34 -25.18 12.54
C ILE A 8 12.01 -23.96 13.42
N ILE A 9 12.69 -23.77 14.55
CA ILE A 9 12.39 -22.70 15.53
C ILE A 9 12.91 -21.32 15.05
N CYS A 10 13.83 -21.27 14.08
CA CYS A 10 14.53 -20.04 13.72
C CYS A 10 13.79 -19.12 12.71
N LYS A 11 12.92 -19.68 11.84
CA LYS A 11 12.29 -18.89 10.75
C LYS A 11 11.15 -17.98 11.22
N ASP A 12 10.40 -18.40 12.24
CA ASP A 12 9.32 -17.58 12.80
C ASP A 12 9.84 -16.54 13.79
N ALA A 13 10.92 -16.86 14.53
CA ALA A 13 11.62 -15.92 15.39
C ALA A 13 12.19 -14.71 14.60
N ILE A 14 12.79 -14.93 13.43
CA ILE A 14 13.36 -13.85 12.60
C ILE A 14 12.26 -12.92 12.03
N LYS A 15 11.06 -13.46 11.73
CA LYS A 15 9.89 -12.66 11.31
C LYS A 15 9.28 -11.88 12.48
N LEU A 16 9.28 -12.45 13.69
CA LEU A 16 8.82 -11.79 14.92
C LEU A 16 9.75 -10.65 15.36
N PHE A 17 11.06 -10.84 15.26
CA PHE A 17 12.06 -9.83 15.62
C PHE A 17 12.08 -8.63 14.68
N SER A 18 11.96 -8.83 13.36
CA SER A 18 11.96 -7.73 12.38
C SER A 18 10.69 -6.87 12.47
N ALA A 19 9.54 -7.48 12.75
CA ALA A 19 8.26 -6.77 12.93
C ALA A 19 8.18 -6.01 14.27
N GLN A 20 8.68 -6.59 15.36
CA GLN A 20 8.80 -5.88 16.64
C GLN A 20 9.83 -4.74 16.57
N ALA A 21 10.95 -4.94 15.87
CA ALA A 21 11.94 -3.89 15.63
C ALA A 21 11.36 -2.75 14.80
N ALA A 22 10.59 -3.05 13.75
CA ALA A 22 9.89 -2.04 12.95
C ALA A 22 8.83 -1.28 13.77
N ARG A 23 8.06 -1.97 14.62
CA ARG A 23 7.10 -1.34 15.54
C ARG A 23 7.78 -0.49 16.61
N LYS A 24 8.88 -0.96 17.21
CA LYS A 24 9.66 -0.18 18.20
C LYS A 24 10.34 1.03 17.57
N ALA A 25 10.89 0.90 16.37
CA ALA A 25 11.48 2.01 15.62
C ALA A 25 10.43 3.05 15.22
N CYS A 26 9.24 2.60 14.82
CA CYS A 26 8.12 3.50 14.50
C CYS A 26 7.60 4.21 15.77
N LYS A 27 7.46 3.50 16.90
CA LYS A 27 7.10 4.10 18.19
C LYS A 27 8.15 5.09 18.71
N LYS A 28 9.44 4.77 18.62
CA LYS A 28 10.54 5.64 19.05
C LYS A 28 10.59 6.92 18.22
N LYS A 29 10.45 6.79 16.89
CA LYS A 29 10.41 7.94 15.98
C LYS A 29 9.16 8.80 16.16
N ALA A 30 8.02 8.19 16.49
CA ALA A 30 6.79 8.92 16.85
C ALA A 30 6.95 9.71 18.15
N LEU A 31 7.62 9.15 19.15
CA LEU A 31 7.91 9.82 20.42
C LEU A 31 8.91 10.99 20.25
N GLU A 32 9.97 10.79 19.45
CA GLU A 32 10.94 11.84 19.10
C GLU A 32 10.32 13.00 18.30
N LEU A 33 9.29 12.73 17.51
CA LEU A 33 8.52 13.73 16.77
C LEU A 33 7.50 14.47 17.65
N SER A 34 6.99 13.83 18.72
CA SER A 34 6.10 14.48 19.69
C SER A 34 6.78 15.53 20.58
N ASN A 35 8.11 15.47 20.67
CA ASN A 35 8.93 16.41 21.45
C ASN A 35 9.43 17.61 20.62
N ARG A 36 8.99 17.77 19.36
CA ARG A 36 9.29 18.96 18.58
C ARG A 36 8.32 20.09 18.95
N PRO A 37 8.79 21.35 19.03
CA PRO A 37 7.90 22.47 19.32
C PRO A 37 6.77 22.51 18.29
N ALA A 38 5.55 22.70 18.78
CA ALA A 38 4.33 22.76 17.99
C ALA A 38 4.50 23.82 16.91
N VAL A 39 4.57 23.38 15.65
CA VAL A 39 4.41 24.26 14.50
C VAL A 39 2.93 24.61 14.45
N ASP A 40 2.62 25.91 14.48
CA ASP A 40 1.27 26.46 14.46
C ASP A 40 0.34 25.63 13.58
N GLU A 41 -0.67 25.01 14.20
CA GLU A 41 -1.74 24.30 13.53
C GLU A 41 -2.60 25.31 12.76
N GLN A 42 -2.15 25.72 11.58
CA GLN A 42 -3.08 26.08 10.53
C GLN A 42 -3.78 24.78 10.10
N SER A 43 -4.86 24.46 10.80
CA SER A 43 -5.82 23.42 10.42
C SER A 43 -6.28 23.66 8.98
N LEU A 44 -5.59 23.04 8.02
CA LEU A 44 -5.93 23.06 6.61
C LEU A 44 -7.23 22.29 6.43
N LYS A 45 -8.35 23.02 6.52
CA LYS A 45 -9.69 22.49 6.30
C LYS A 45 -9.74 21.87 4.90
N LEU A 46 -10.03 20.58 4.83
CA LEU A 46 -10.34 19.89 3.57
C LEU A 46 -11.38 20.71 2.78
N PRO A 47 -11.30 20.76 1.44
CA PRO A 47 -12.28 21.49 0.64
C PRO A 47 -13.71 21.11 1.03
N LYS A 48 -14.44 22.06 1.62
CA LYS A 48 -15.84 21.88 2.02
C LYS A 48 -16.67 21.91 0.75
N GLY A 49 -17.36 20.81 0.43
CA GLY A 49 -18.27 20.72 -0.73
C GLY A 49 -18.22 19.42 -1.54
N CYS A 50 -17.25 18.53 -1.28
CA CYS A 50 -17.10 17.29 -2.05
C CYS A 50 -17.41 15.99 -1.30
N LEU A 51 -17.89 16.05 -0.05
CA LEU A 51 -17.99 14.87 0.82
C LEU A 51 -18.76 13.70 0.16
N GLN A 52 -19.96 13.94 -0.37
CA GLN A 52 -20.74 12.88 -1.02
C GLN A 52 -20.04 12.33 -2.27
N LYS A 53 -19.46 13.20 -3.10
CA LYS A 53 -18.69 12.79 -4.28
C LYS A 53 -17.45 11.98 -3.90
N ASP A 54 -16.78 12.34 -2.81
CA ASP A 54 -15.62 11.63 -2.30
C ASP A 54 -16.00 10.27 -1.75
N MET A 55 -17.12 10.17 -1.04
CA MET A 55 -17.63 8.90 -0.51
C MET A 55 -18.03 7.94 -1.63
N VAL A 56 -18.69 8.43 -2.69
CA VAL A 56 -18.97 7.63 -3.90
C VAL A 56 -17.68 7.17 -4.54
N LYS A 57 -16.69 8.07 -4.68
CA LYS A 57 -15.38 7.73 -5.23
C LYS A 57 -14.65 6.66 -4.40
N LEU A 58 -14.66 6.80 -3.08
CA LEU A 58 -14.08 5.81 -2.16
C LEU A 58 -14.75 4.45 -2.30
N ARG A 59 -16.07 4.40 -2.39
CA ARG A 59 -16.81 3.15 -2.59
C ARG A 59 -16.37 2.47 -3.89
N ASN A 60 -16.32 3.22 -4.99
CA ASN A 60 -15.89 2.68 -6.28
C ASN A 60 -14.44 2.16 -6.23
N ILE A 61 -13.53 2.90 -5.59
CA ILE A 61 -12.15 2.48 -5.39
C ILE A 61 -12.11 1.19 -4.55
N PHE A 62 -12.86 1.14 -3.45
CA PHE A 62 -12.92 0.01 -2.54
C PHE A 62 -13.40 -1.29 -3.22
N GLU A 63 -14.43 -1.17 -4.07
CA GLU A 63 -14.91 -2.27 -4.91
C GLU A 63 -13.85 -2.70 -5.94
N LEU A 64 -13.28 -1.76 -6.70
CA LEU A 64 -12.29 -2.06 -7.74
C LEU A 64 -11.00 -2.70 -7.18
N MET A 65 -10.61 -2.31 -5.97
CA MET A 65 -9.48 -2.90 -5.26
C MET A 65 -9.75 -4.33 -4.78
N GLY A 66 -11.00 -4.79 -4.77
CA GLY A 66 -11.36 -6.10 -4.22
C GLY A 66 -11.38 -6.12 -2.69
N GLY A 67 -11.72 -4.99 -2.06
CA GLY A 67 -11.77 -4.84 -0.60
C GLY A 67 -12.81 -5.75 0.05
N PRO A 68 -14.09 -5.71 -0.38
CA PRO A 68 -15.15 -6.54 0.20
C PRO A 68 -14.86 -8.04 0.14
N GLN A 69 -14.32 -8.52 -0.98
CA GLN A 69 -14.03 -9.95 -1.23
C GLN A 69 -12.93 -10.47 -0.29
N ALA A 70 -12.03 -9.59 0.15
CA ALA A 70 -10.99 -9.93 1.12
C ALA A 70 -11.45 -9.81 2.58
N GLY A 71 -12.67 -9.31 2.82
CA GLY A 71 -13.18 -9.01 4.16
C GLY A 71 -12.65 -7.70 4.76
N LEU A 72 -12.05 -6.82 3.93
CA LEU A 72 -11.53 -5.53 4.37
C LEU A 72 -12.68 -4.67 4.91
N ARG A 73 -12.44 -3.90 5.96
CA ARG A 73 -13.42 -2.99 6.54
C ARG A 73 -12.92 -1.55 6.51
N VAL A 74 -13.85 -0.64 6.23
CA VAL A 74 -13.63 0.81 6.39
C VAL A 74 -14.09 1.20 7.79
N VAL A 75 -13.14 1.41 8.70
CA VAL A 75 -13.44 1.72 10.12
C VAL A 75 -13.99 3.14 10.28
N LYS A 76 -13.29 4.13 9.72
CA LYS A 76 -13.71 5.55 9.73
C LYS A 76 -13.62 6.12 8.32
N ALA A 77 -14.74 6.18 7.62
CA ALA A 77 -14.77 6.62 6.23
C ALA A 77 -14.32 8.09 6.07
N GLU A 78 -14.61 8.95 7.05
CA GLU A 78 -14.16 10.34 7.06
C GLU A 78 -12.64 10.48 7.13
N GLU A 79 -12.00 9.58 7.88
CA GLU A 79 -10.54 9.52 8.01
C GLU A 79 -9.90 8.92 6.75
N LEU A 80 -10.49 7.85 6.20
CA LEU A 80 -10.05 7.30 4.91
C LEU A 80 -10.16 8.32 3.77
N ARG A 81 -11.18 9.20 3.79
CA ARG A 81 -11.35 10.25 2.78
C ARG A 81 -10.16 11.18 2.67
N LYS A 82 -9.46 11.44 3.78
CA LYS A 82 -8.25 12.27 3.80
C LYS A 82 -7.15 11.70 2.90
N CYS A 83 -7.08 10.38 2.73
CA CYS A 83 -6.12 9.71 1.87
C CYS A 83 -6.27 10.08 0.38
N LEU A 84 -7.43 10.59 -0.05
CA LEU A 84 -7.65 11.01 -1.44
C LEU A 84 -6.84 12.25 -1.83
N TYR A 85 -6.33 13.01 -0.88
CA TYR A 85 -5.66 14.29 -1.13
C TYR A 85 -4.14 14.13 -1.08
N ILE A 86 -3.44 14.81 -2.00
CA ILE A 86 -1.96 14.84 -2.06
C ILE A 86 -1.40 15.93 -1.13
N ASP A 87 -1.94 16.04 0.08
CA ASP A 87 -1.42 16.95 1.09
C ASP A 87 -0.77 16.13 2.20
N ARG A 88 0.54 16.34 2.32
CA ARG A 88 1.43 15.55 3.17
C ARG A 88 1.17 15.76 4.66
N THR A 89 0.53 16.88 5.02
CA THR A 89 0.39 17.34 6.39
C THR A 89 -0.96 17.00 7.01
N ILE A 90 -1.91 16.49 6.21
CA ILE A 90 -3.25 16.17 6.72
C ILE A 90 -3.13 15.10 7.82
N PRO A 91 -3.59 15.40 9.05
CA PRO A 91 -3.60 14.43 10.14
C PRO A 91 -4.79 13.48 10.00
N ILE A 92 -4.52 12.20 10.20
CA ILE A 92 -5.49 11.11 10.17
C ILE A 92 -5.54 10.45 11.55
N ASN A 93 -6.74 10.39 12.10
CA ASN A 93 -6.99 9.76 13.40
C ASN A 93 -7.27 8.28 13.20
N ILE A 94 -6.49 7.44 13.87
CA ILE A 94 -6.64 5.98 13.85
C ILE A 94 -6.72 5.51 15.30
N ASP A 95 -7.79 4.79 15.65
CA ASP A 95 -8.09 4.41 17.03
C ASP A 95 -7.02 3.51 17.66
N THR A 96 -6.26 2.79 16.84
CA THR A 96 -5.15 1.93 17.27
C THR A 96 -3.85 2.69 17.53
N MET A 97 -3.81 4.00 17.26
CA MET A 97 -2.62 4.83 17.36
C MET A 97 -2.79 5.91 18.45
N PRO A 98 -1.75 6.18 19.26
CA PRO A 98 -1.83 7.17 20.33
C PRO A 98 -1.82 8.63 19.83
N ALA A 99 -1.32 8.86 18.61
CA ALA A 99 -1.22 10.17 17.99
C ALA A 99 -1.69 10.09 16.53
N PRO A 100 -2.20 11.21 15.96
CA PRO A 100 -2.54 11.27 14.55
C PRO A 100 -1.35 10.92 13.66
N VAL A 101 -1.61 10.19 12.58
CA VAL A 101 -0.62 9.88 11.55
C VAL A 101 -0.87 10.74 10.33
N THR A 102 0.17 11.14 9.61
CA THR A 102 -0.03 11.93 8.39
C THR A 102 -0.35 11.04 7.19
N VAL A 103 -0.98 11.62 6.16
CA VAL A 103 -1.16 10.93 4.86
C VAL A 103 0.18 10.41 4.31
N THR A 104 1.27 11.15 4.53
CA THR A 104 2.61 10.74 4.11
C THR A 104 3.10 9.50 4.84
N ASP A 105 2.86 9.41 6.15
CA ASP A 105 3.23 8.23 6.95
C ASP A 105 2.48 7.00 6.46
N LEU A 106 1.18 7.14 6.20
CA LEU A 106 0.37 6.07 5.63
C LEU A 106 0.86 5.65 4.25
N LYS A 107 1.20 6.62 3.39
CA LYS A 107 1.77 6.32 2.06
C LYS A 107 3.06 5.54 2.18
N ILE A 108 3.97 5.92 3.07
CA ILE A 108 5.23 5.21 3.29
C ILE A 108 4.98 3.79 3.81
N ALA A 109 4.04 3.63 4.76
CA ALA A 109 3.67 2.33 5.30
C ALA A 109 3.11 1.41 4.20
N GLY A 110 2.17 1.92 3.39
CA GLY A 110 1.58 1.16 2.29
C GLY A 110 2.60 0.80 1.20
N GLU A 111 3.50 1.71 0.83
CA GLU A 111 4.56 1.42 -0.14
C GLU A 111 5.49 0.29 0.33
N LYS A 112 5.91 0.34 1.60
CA LYS A 112 6.75 -0.72 2.19
C LYS A 112 6.04 -2.06 2.22
N LEU A 113 4.76 -2.05 2.61
CA LEU A 113 3.94 -3.25 2.69
C LEU A 113 3.75 -3.91 1.32
N LEU A 114 3.35 -3.12 0.32
CA LEU A 114 3.20 -3.59 -1.06
C LEU A 114 4.51 -4.10 -1.65
N SER A 115 5.60 -3.37 -1.46
CA SER A 115 6.93 -3.78 -1.97
C SER A 115 7.35 -5.11 -1.34
N GLY A 116 7.15 -5.27 -0.03
CA GLY A 116 7.42 -6.53 0.67
C GLY A 116 6.61 -7.70 0.12
N GLU A 117 5.31 -7.50 -0.13
CA GLU A 117 4.45 -8.54 -0.70
C GLU A 117 4.82 -8.91 -2.14
N ILE A 118 5.16 -7.92 -2.97
CA ILE A 118 5.62 -8.17 -4.36
C ILE A 118 6.92 -8.99 -4.35
N VAL A 119 7.88 -8.65 -3.48
CA VAL A 119 9.13 -9.41 -3.32
C VAL A 119 8.84 -10.83 -2.84
N ALA A 120 7.97 -11.00 -1.84
CA ALA A 120 7.59 -12.32 -1.33
C ALA A 120 6.92 -13.19 -2.40
N TRP A 121 6.05 -12.60 -3.23
CA TRP A 121 5.42 -13.29 -4.35
C TRP A 121 6.41 -13.70 -5.43
N ARG A 122 7.32 -12.81 -5.79
CA ARG A 122 8.40 -13.11 -6.74
C ARG A 122 9.23 -14.29 -6.28
N GLU A 123 9.61 -14.33 -5.01
CA GLU A 123 10.38 -15.44 -4.43
C GLU A 123 9.57 -16.74 -4.39
N ARG A 124 8.25 -16.67 -4.13
CA ARG A 124 7.36 -17.84 -4.25
C ARG A 124 7.35 -18.39 -5.67
N ILE A 125 7.18 -17.54 -6.67
CA ILE A 125 7.19 -17.94 -8.08
C ILE A 125 8.54 -18.58 -8.43
N ARG A 126 9.66 -17.93 -8.08
CA ARG A 126 11.01 -18.44 -8.34
C ARG A 126 11.23 -19.85 -7.75
N LYS A 127 10.71 -20.11 -6.55
CA LYS A 127 10.78 -21.44 -5.91
C LYS A 127 9.87 -22.47 -6.55
N SER A 128 8.67 -22.08 -6.95
CA SER A 128 7.73 -23.01 -7.62
C SER A 128 8.19 -23.39 -9.03
N VAL A 129 8.95 -22.52 -9.67
CA VAL A 129 9.39 -22.66 -11.05
C VAL A 129 10.85 -23.11 -11.09
N GLN A 130 11.20 -24.18 -10.37
CA GLN A 130 12.51 -24.87 -10.52
C GLN A 130 12.68 -25.53 -11.91
N SER A 131 12.08 -24.95 -12.97
CA SER A 131 12.28 -25.33 -14.35
C SER A 131 13.43 -24.52 -14.93
N PRO A 132 14.45 -25.15 -15.53
CA PRO A 132 15.57 -24.46 -16.17
C PRO A 132 15.17 -23.60 -17.38
N TYR A 133 13.89 -23.62 -17.78
CA TYR A 133 13.40 -22.97 -18.99
C TYR A 133 12.47 -21.77 -18.75
N LEU A 134 12.05 -21.49 -17.51
CA LEU A 134 11.17 -20.34 -17.27
C LEU A 134 12.00 -19.10 -16.91
N VAL A 135 12.24 -18.27 -17.92
CA VAL A 135 12.85 -16.95 -17.72
C VAL A 135 11.77 -16.01 -17.17
N LEU A 136 11.86 -15.67 -15.88
CA LEU A 136 11.05 -14.59 -15.33
C LEU A 136 11.33 -13.31 -16.12
N PRO A 137 10.30 -12.56 -16.55
CA PRO A 137 10.52 -11.31 -17.25
C PRO A 137 11.52 -10.39 -16.50
N PRO A 138 12.49 -9.77 -17.19
CA PRO A 138 13.60 -9.05 -16.54
C PRO A 138 13.13 -7.91 -15.63
N PHE A 139 11.97 -7.31 -15.88
CA PHE A 139 11.41 -6.28 -14.97
C PHE A 139 10.87 -6.83 -13.65
N LEU A 140 10.53 -8.13 -13.57
CA LEU A 140 10.26 -8.79 -12.29
C LEU A 140 11.53 -9.05 -11.51
N SER A 141 12.70 -9.02 -12.17
CA SER A 141 13.98 -9.27 -11.53
C SER A 141 14.57 -8.03 -10.82
N ASP A 142 14.02 -6.84 -11.11
CA ASP A 142 14.53 -5.55 -10.67
C ASP A 142 13.63 -4.91 -9.60
N ASN A 143 14.13 -4.84 -8.36
CA ASN A 143 13.41 -4.26 -7.22
C ASN A 143 13.20 -2.73 -7.38
N THR A 144 13.94 -2.05 -8.25
CA THR A 144 13.74 -0.62 -8.48
C THR A 144 12.47 -0.33 -9.31
N LYS A 145 11.91 -1.36 -9.97
CA LYS A 145 10.71 -1.23 -10.82
C LYS A 145 9.38 -1.39 -10.06
N HIS A 146 9.37 -1.57 -8.74
CA HIS A 146 8.12 -1.65 -7.94
C HIS A 146 7.14 -0.49 -8.18
N PRO A 147 7.58 0.78 -8.29
CA PRO A 147 6.65 1.88 -8.56
C PRO A 147 5.98 1.77 -9.94
N LYS A 148 6.70 1.26 -10.95
CA LYS A 148 6.16 1.01 -12.31
C LYS A 148 5.19 -0.16 -12.32
N LEU A 149 5.45 -1.22 -11.54
CA LEU A 149 4.54 -2.35 -11.38
C LEU A 149 3.23 -1.93 -10.73
N LEU A 150 3.28 -1.05 -9.73
CA LEU A 150 2.08 -0.48 -9.12
C LEU A 150 1.31 0.40 -10.10
N GLU A 151 1.99 1.27 -10.86
CA GLU A 151 1.31 2.05 -11.92
C GLU A 151 0.64 1.17 -12.97
N PHE A 152 1.30 0.06 -13.36
CA PHE A 152 0.73 -0.94 -14.26
C PHE A 152 -0.51 -1.61 -13.65
N PHE A 153 -0.43 -2.05 -12.39
CA PHE A 153 -1.57 -2.61 -11.66
C PHE A 153 -2.74 -1.64 -11.64
N LEU A 154 -2.52 -0.40 -11.23
CA LEU A 154 -3.57 0.62 -11.15
C LEU A 154 -4.25 0.84 -12.51
N LYS A 155 -3.46 0.91 -13.58
CA LYS A 155 -3.98 1.01 -14.95
C LYS A 155 -4.88 -0.16 -15.31
N LYS A 156 -4.48 -1.40 -14.98
CA LYS A 156 -5.20 -2.64 -15.32
C LYS A 156 -6.42 -2.89 -14.44
N ALA A 157 -6.34 -2.50 -13.16
CA ALA A 157 -7.44 -2.55 -12.21
C ALA A 157 -8.47 -1.41 -12.42
N GLN A 158 -8.28 -0.57 -13.44
CA GLN A 158 -9.12 0.61 -13.71
C GLN A 158 -9.13 1.63 -12.55
N LEU A 159 -8.10 1.61 -11.70
CA LEU A 159 -7.87 2.57 -10.62
C LEU A 159 -7.09 3.76 -11.18
N LYS A 160 -7.78 4.58 -11.97
CA LYS A 160 -7.23 5.80 -12.58
C LYS A 160 -7.93 7.02 -12.01
N GLU A 161 -7.17 8.11 -11.94
CA GLU A 161 -7.65 9.41 -11.47
C GLU A 161 -8.30 9.32 -10.08
N ILE A 162 -7.73 8.50 -9.19
CA ILE A 162 -8.23 8.32 -7.83
C ILE A 162 -7.91 9.53 -6.94
N ALA A 163 -6.81 10.24 -7.22
CA ALA A 163 -6.43 11.42 -6.45
C ALA A 163 -7.41 12.59 -6.61
N ARG A 164 -7.57 13.36 -5.53
CA ARG A 164 -8.21 14.67 -5.51
C ARG A 164 -7.14 15.74 -5.57
N VAL A 165 -7.18 16.50 -6.65
CA VAL A 165 -6.26 17.58 -6.97
C VAL A 165 -7.06 18.87 -7.10
N ARG A 166 -6.53 19.97 -6.57
CA ARG A 166 -7.19 21.29 -6.68
C ARG A 166 -7.13 21.82 -8.11
N THR A 167 -6.05 21.50 -8.82
CA THR A 167 -5.85 21.89 -10.22
C THR A 167 -6.77 21.08 -11.13
N PRO A 168 -7.45 21.70 -12.12
CA PRO A 168 -8.27 20.98 -13.09
C PRO A 168 -7.45 19.93 -13.83
N ALA A 169 -8.03 18.74 -14.06
CA ALA A 169 -7.35 17.58 -14.63
C ALA A 169 -6.63 17.87 -15.97
N LEU A 170 -7.21 18.74 -16.80
CA LEU A 170 -6.66 19.17 -18.09
C LEU A 170 -5.27 19.81 -18.00
N HIS A 171 -4.90 20.36 -16.84
CA HIS A 171 -3.62 21.04 -16.63
C HIS A 171 -2.58 20.14 -15.95
N ILE A 172 -2.94 18.89 -15.63
CA ILE A 172 -2.03 17.95 -14.97
C ILE A 172 -1.51 16.98 -16.01
N LYS A 173 -0.18 16.95 -16.18
CA LYS A 173 0.48 15.97 -17.04
C LYS A 173 0.08 14.55 -16.60
N ALA A 174 -0.24 13.68 -17.55
CA ALA A 174 -0.66 12.30 -17.27
C ALA A 174 0.33 11.54 -16.37
N GLN A 175 1.63 11.79 -16.52
CA GLN A 175 2.66 11.21 -15.65
C GLN A 175 2.54 11.66 -14.18
N MET A 176 2.24 12.94 -13.94
CA MET A 176 2.04 13.46 -12.59
C MET A 176 0.77 12.87 -11.96
N MET A 177 -0.31 12.73 -12.75
CA MET A 177 -1.53 12.11 -12.25
C MET A 177 -1.31 10.66 -11.83
N ARG A 178 -0.53 9.88 -12.59
CA ARG A 178 -0.14 8.51 -12.18
C ARG A 178 0.61 8.47 -10.86
N GLN A 179 1.51 9.43 -10.62
CA GLN A 179 2.21 9.52 -9.34
C GLN A 179 1.28 9.87 -8.18
N TYR A 180 0.31 10.75 -8.41
CA TYR A 180 -0.72 11.10 -7.43
C TYR A 180 -1.64 9.93 -7.13
N ASP A 181 -2.08 9.20 -8.15
CA ASP A 181 -2.88 7.99 -7.97
C ASP A 181 -2.11 6.94 -7.17
N ARG A 182 -0.83 6.72 -7.48
CA ARG A 182 0.02 5.82 -6.68
C ARG A 182 0.14 6.29 -5.24
N TYR A 183 0.32 7.59 -5.02
CA TYR A 183 0.42 8.16 -3.67
C TYR A 183 -0.86 7.90 -2.86
N VAL A 184 -2.03 8.16 -3.43
CA VAL A 184 -3.34 7.91 -2.80
C VAL A 184 -3.57 6.44 -2.56
N PHE A 185 -3.25 5.60 -3.55
CA PHE A 185 -3.40 4.15 -3.40
C PHE A 185 -2.57 3.65 -2.21
N CYS A 186 -1.29 4.00 -2.16
CA CYS A 186 -0.41 3.60 -1.07
C CYS A 186 -0.87 4.16 0.30
N SER A 187 -1.38 5.39 0.37
CA SER A 187 -1.90 5.94 1.63
C SER A 187 -3.15 5.19 2.11
N MET A 188 -4.05 4.80 1.20
CA MET A 188 -5.19 3.93 1.53
C MET A 188 -4.76 2.56 2.03
N ILE A 189 -3.75 1.94 1.40
CA ILE A 189 -3.19 0.66 1.87
C ILE A 189 -2.60 0.80 3.29
N GLY A 190 -1.89 1.90 3.56
CA GLY A 190 -1.39 2.22 4.89
C GLY A 190 -2.50 2.38 5.92
N TYR A 191 -3.59 3.06 5.55
CA TYR A 191 -4.77 3.20 6.40
C TYR A 191 -5.37 1.82 6.76
N PHE A 192 -5.59 0.97 5.75
CA PHE A 192 -6.16 -0.36 5.97
C PHE A 192 -5.26 -1.23 6.85
N TYR A 193 -3.94 -1.16 6.65
CA TYR A 193 -2.97 -1.89 7.46
C TYR A 193 -3.02 -1.55 8.95
N LEU A 194 -3.33 -0.30 9.30
CA LEU A 194 -3.40 0.14 10.70
C LEU A 194 -4.79 -0.06 11.34
N THR A 195 -5.82 -0.28 10.53
CA THR A 195 -7.22 -0.35 10.97
C THR A 195 -7.82 -1.74 10.91
N ASN A 196 -7.24 -2.65 10.12
CA ASN A 196 -7.70 -4.03 9.98
C ASN A 196 -6.70 -4.98 10.64
N ASP A 197 -7.17 -6.18 10.96
CA ASP A 197 -6.30 -7.22 11.49
C ASP A 197 -5.32 -7.73 10.42
N ARG A 198 -4.27 -8.41 10.90
CA ARG A 198 -3.18 -8.87 10.05
C ARG A 198 -3.64 -9.90 9.02
N GLU A 199 -4.55 -10.80 9.38
CA GLU A 199 -4.97 -11.89 8.49
C GLU A 199 -5.79 -11.34 7.33
N THR A 200 -6.76 -10.47 7.63
CA THR A 200 -7.57 -9.76 6.63
C THR A 200 -6.67 -8.95 5.70
N MET A 201 -5.71 -8.20 6.24
CA MET A 201 -4.79 -7.42 5.42
C MET A 201 -3.91 -8.30 4.54
N GLN A 202 -3.39 -9.42 5.07
CA GLN A 202 -2.57 -10.36 4.30
C GLN A 202 -3.38 -10.97 3.14
N ARG A 203 -4.62 -11.41 3.42
CA ARG A 203 -5.52 -11.97 2.41
C ARG A 203 -5.81 -10.96 1.30
N PHE A 204 -6.10 -9.72 1.67
CA PHE A 204 -6.35 -8.64 0.72
C PHE A 204 -5.14 -8.36 -0.19
N LEU A 205 -3.94 -8.24 0.40
CA LEU A 205 -2.72 -8.01 -0.38
C LEU A 205 -2.39 -9.20 -1.30
N ASP A 206 -2.55 -10.43 -0.80
CA ASP A 206 -2.23 -11.64 -1.56
C ASP A 206 -3.22 -11.84 -2.72
N GLU A 207 -4.52 -11.85 -2.44
CA GLU A 207 -5.57 -12.18 -3.40
C GLU A 207 -5.90 -11.02 -4.34
N SER A 208 -6.20 -9.85 -3.77
CA SER A 208 -6.81 -8.75 -4.52
C SER A 208 -5.79 -7.87 -5.25
N ILE A 209 -4.55 -7.82 -4.75
CA ILE A 209 -3.48 -6.99 -5.32
C ILE A 209 -2.41 -7.85 -5.98
N THR A 210 -1.64 -8.62 -5.23
CA THR A 210 -0.39 -9.19 -5.74
C THR A 210 -0.65 -10.34 -6.72
N LYS A 211 -1.50 -11.33 -6.39
CA LYS A 211 -1.91 -12.37 -7.37
C LYS A 211 -2.47 -11.76 -8.64
N ARG A 212 -3.33 -10.75 -8.50
CA ARG A 212 -3.96 -10.05 -9.62
C ARG A 212 -2.93 -9.32 -10.49
N LEU A 213 -1.97 -8.61 -9.88
CA LEU A 213 -0.83 -8.00 -10.58
C LEU A 213 -0.03 -9.03 -11.38
N PHE A 214 0.37 -10.14 -10.75
CA PHE A 214 1.15 -11.16 -11.44
C PHE A 214 0.35 -11.86 -12.55
N ARG A 215 -0.96 -12.08 -12.38
CA ARG A 215 -1.83 -12.54 -13.47
C ARG A 215 -1.83 -11.58 -14.64
N TYR A 216 -1.90 -10.27 -14.41
CA TYR A 216 -1.82 -9.27 -15.48
C TYR A 216 -0.48 -9.29 -16.22
N ILE A 217 0.61 -9.50 -15.48
CA ILE A 217 1.95 -9.60 -16.06
C ILE A 217 2.08 -10.87 -16.91
N LEU A 218 1.67 -12.02 -16.38
CA LEU A 218 1.80 -13.30 -17.07
C LEU A 218 0.86 -13.42 -18.27
N ALA A 219 -0.29 -12.73 -18.25
CA ALA A 219 -1.20 -12.66 -19.38
C ALA A 219 -0.76 -11.69 -20.50
N GLU A 220 0.30 -10.89 -20.28
CA GLU A 220 0.85 -10.00 -21.32
C GLU A 220 2.18 -10.53 -21.87
N PRO A 221 2.22 -10.99 -23.14
CA PRO A 221 3.47 -11.42 -23.78
C PRO A 221 4.50 -10.30 -24.04
N GLN A 222 4.13 -9.03 -23.84
CA GLN A 222 4.79 -7.87 -24.46
C GLN A 222 5.67 -7.02 -23.52
N LEU A 223 5.69 -7.28 -22.21
CA LEU A 223 6.61 -6.56 -21.29
C LEU A 223 8.07 -7.09 -21.38
N SER A 224 8.36 -8.02 -22.29
CA SER A 224 9.71 -8.48 -22.64
C SER A 224 10.55 -7.45 -23.43
N ARG A 225 9.98 -6.28 -23.78
CA ARG A 225 10.62 -5.27 -24.64
C ARG A 225 10.99 -3.94 -23.96
N TYR A 226 11.00 -3.87 -22.62
CA TYR A 226 11.43 -2.66 -21.87
C TYR A 226 12.36 -2.93 -20.67
#